data_AF-A0A971F243-F1
#
_entry.id   AF-A0A971F243-F1
#
_cell.length_a   1.000
_cell.length_b   1.000
_cell.length_c   1.000
_cell.angle_alpha   90.00
_cell.angle_beta   90.00
_cell.angle_gamma   90.00
#
_symmetry.space_group_name_H-M   'P 1'
#
loop_
_entity.id
_entity.type
_entity.pdbx_description
1 polymer ?
#
loop_
_entity_poly.entity_id
_entity_poly.type
_entity_poly.pdbx_seq_one_letter_code
_entity_poly.pdbx_strand_id
1 'polypeptide(L)' 'MELQEMYAQIDYLKGELDRLIESEAEFSEIYSVSVKLDKLIVFLYKSKLTESV' A
#
# COMPACT_ATOMS: atom_id res chain seq x y z
N MET A 1 12.54 -3.12 7.19
CA MET A 1 12.15 -2.11 6.20
C MET A 1 12.11 -0.80 6.93
N GLU A 2 12.90 0.16 6.50
CA GLU A 2 12.95 1.47 7.13
C GLU A 2 11.65 2.24 6.84
N LEU A 3 11.28 3.19 7.70
CA LEU A 3 10.02 3.93 7.57
C LEU A 3 9.91 4.67 6.22
N GLN A 4 11.03 5.16 5.68
CA GLN A 4 11.08 5.79 4.36
C GLN A 4 10.79 4.79 3.22
N GLU A 5 11.32 3.57 3.30
CA GLU A 5 11.04 2.51 2.32
C GLU A 5 9.55 2.13 2.33
N MET A 6 8.91 2.15 3.50
CA MET A 6 7.48 1.90 3.63
C MET A 6 6.63 2.94 2.90
N TYR A 7 6.94 4.22 3.08
CA TYR A 7 6.20 5.28 2.37
C TYR A 7 6.41 5.20 0.86
N ALA A 8 7.65 4.94 0.41
CA ALA A 8 7.94 4.76 -1.01
C ALA A 8 7.14 3.59 -1.62
N GLN A 9 7.02 2.47 -0.89
CA GLN A 9 6.20 1.34 -1.33
C GLN A 9 4.70 1.67 -1.37
N ILE A 10 4.19 2.44 -0.41
CA ILE A 10 2.79 2.89 -0.40
C ILE A 10 2.52 3.75 -1.64
N ASP A 11 3.38 4.72 -1.95
CA ASP A 11 3.21 5.59 -3.12
C ASP A 11 3.32 4.81 -4.43
N TYR A 12 4.25 3.85 -4.50
CA TYR A 12 4.35 2.94 -5.64
C TYR A 12 3.07 2.14 -5.85
N LEU A 13 2.52 1.52 -4.80
CA LEU A 13 1.30 0.71 -4.90
C LEU A 13 0.06 1.54 -5.23
N LYS A 14 -0.01 2.79 -4.76
CA LYS A 14 -1.07 3.73 -5.17
C LYS A 14 -1.00 4.00 -6.67
N GLY A 15 0.18 4.34 -7.19
CA GLY A 15 0.34 4.57 -8.63
C GLY A 15 0.17 3.31 -9.47
N GLU A 16 0.43 2.12 -8.94
CA GLU A 16 0.09 0.85 -9.60
C GLU A 16 -1.42 0.61 -9.61
N LEU A 17 -2.11 0.88 -8.50
CA LEU A 17 -3.55 0.75 -8.42
C LEU A 17 -4.27 1.72 -9.38
N ASP A 18 -3.84 2.98 -9.43
CA ASP A 18 -4.38 3.98 -10.35
C ASP A 18 -4.22 3.51 -11.80
N ARG A 19 -3.02 3.02 -12.17
CA ARG A 19 -2.76 2.47 -13.52
C ARG A 19 -3.65 1.28 -13.86
N LEU A 20 -3.84 0.35 -12.92
CA LEU A 20 -4.69 -0.83 -13.14
C LEU A 20 -6.16 -0.44 -13.34
N ILE A 21 -6.64 0.57 -12.59
CA ILE A 21 -8.00 1.09 -12.75
C ILE A 21 -8.16 1.79 -14.10
N GLU A 22 -7.21 2.66 -14.46
CA GLU A 22 -7.21 3.38 -15.75
C GLU A 22 -7.12 2.44 -16.95
N SER A 23 -6.41 1.32 -16.81
CA SER A 23 -6.27 0.31 -17.87
C SER A 23 -7.41 -0.72 -17.89
N GLU A 24 -8.44 -0.56 -17.06
CA GLU A 24 -9.55 -1.52 -16.91
C GLU A 24 -9.06 -2.96 -16.68
N ALA A 25 -8.04 -3.12 -15.83
CA ALA A 25 -7.46 -4.43 -15.53
C ALA A 25 -8.46 -5.36 -14.83
N GLU A 26 -8.13 -6.65 -14.80
CA GLU A 26 -8.98 -7.66 -14.16
C GLU A 26 -9.18 -7.34 -12.67
N PHE A 27 -10.39 -7.61 -12.17
CA PHE A 27 -10.73 -7.36 -10.76
C PHE A 27 -9.74 -8.01 -9.79
N SER A 28 -9.25 -9.21 -10.12
CA SER A 28 -8.31 -9.96 -9.29
C SER A 28 -6.96 -9.23 -9.13
N GLU A 29 -6.51 -8.51 -10.16
CA GLU A 29 -5.27 -7.74 -10.15
C GLU A 29 -5.43 -6.49 -9.28
N ILE A 30 -6.51 -5.73 -9.51
CA ILE A 30 -6.87 -4.55 -8.72
C ILE A 30 -7.01 -4.92 -7.24
N TYR A 31 -7.71 -6.02 -6.94
CA TYR A 31 -7.91 -6.50 -5.58
C TYR A 31 -6.59 -6.90 -4.92
N SER A 32 -5.71 -7.62 -5.63
CA SER A 32 -4.40 -8.03 -5.13
C SER A 32 -3.55 -6.84 -4.70
N VAL A 33 -3.48 -5.79 -5.52
CA VAL A 33 -2.73 -4.57 -5.19
C VAL A 33 -3.38 -3.82 -4.03
N SER A 34 -4.70 -3.70 -4.02
CA SER A 34 -5.46 -3.05 -2.94
C SER A 34 -5.20 -3.70 -1.57
N VAL A 35 -5.18 -5.04 -1.50
CA VAL A 35 -4.90 -5.77 -0.26
C VAL A 35 -3.45 -5.57 0.21
N LYS A 36 -2.48 -5.50 -0.70
CA LYS A 36 -1.08 -5.20 -0.34
C LYS A 36 -0.94 -3.80 0.24
N LEU A 37 -1.61 -2.82 -0.37
CA LEU A 37 -1.61 -1.44 0.09
C LEU A 37 -2.23 -1.32 1.49
N ASP A 38 -3.39 -1.92 1.72
CA ASP A 38 -4.06 -1.93 3.04
C ASP A 38 -3.16 -2.51 4.14
N LYS A 39 -2.53 -3.66 3.88
CA LYS A 39 -1.61 -4.30 4.84
C LYS A 39 -0.45 -3.38 5.24
N LEU A 40 0.13 -2.64 4.28
CA LEU A 40 1.22 -1.72 4.55
C LEU A 40 0.76 -0.51 5.38
N ILE A 41 -0.41 0.04 5.07
CA ILE A 41 -1.01 1.15 5.84
C ILE A 41 -1.28 0.72 7.28
N VAL A 42 -1.90 -0.45 7.47
CA VAL A 42 -2.18 -1.01 8.80
C VAL A 42 -0.89 -1.27 9.59
N PHE A 43 0.14 -1.81 8.93
CA PHE A 43 1.44 -2.01 9.58
C PHE A 43 2.04 -0.68 10.03
N LEU A 44 2.08 0.32 9.15
CA LEU A 44 2.66 1.64 9.45
C LEU A 44 1.92 2.32 10.61
N TYR A 45 0.59 2.22 10.65
CA TYR A 45 -0.22 2.73 11.75
C TYR A 45 0.13 2.06 13.08
N LYS A 46 0.27 0.73 13.11
CA LYS A 46 0.66 -0.02 14.31
C LYS A 46 2.08 0.31 14.77
N SER A 47 3.02 0.49 13.84
CA SER A 47 4.39 0.88 14.16
C SER A 47 4.44 2.25 14.85
N LYS A 48 3.71 3.25 14.32
CA LYS A 48 3.62 4.59 14.93
C LYS A 48 3.02 4.58 16.34
N LEU A 49 2.00 3.75 16.57
CA LEU A 49 1.40 3.60 17.90
C LEU A 49 2.40 3.01 18.92
N THR A 50 3.27 2.11 18.47
CA THR A 50 4.26 1.46 19.33
C THR A 50 5.41 2.39 19.69
N GLU A 51 5.78 3.32 18.81
CA GLU A 51 6.78 4.38 19.10
C GLU A 51 6.25 5.51 20.01
N SER A 52 4.92 5.57 20.21
CA SER A 52 4.26 6.60 21.02
C SER A 52 4.02 6.18 22.48
N VAL A 53 4.53 5.01 22.89
CA VAL A 53 4.45 4.44 24.26
C VAL A 53 5.86 4.33 24.84
#